data_AF-A0A2T5FWW0-F1
#
_entry.id   AF-A0A2T5FWW0-F1
#
_cell.length_a   1.000
_cell.length_b   1.000
_cell.length_c   1.000
_cell.angle_alpha   90.00
_cell.angle_beta   90.00
_cell.angle_gamma   90.00
#
_symmetry.space_group_name_H-M   'P 1'
#
loop_
_entity.id
_entity.type
_entity.pdbx_description
1 polymer ?
#
loop_
_entity_poly.entity_id
_entity_poly.type
_entity_poly.pdbx_seq_one_letter_code
_entity_poly.pdbx_strand_id
1 'polypeptide(L)' 'MDQAGWHMTGKLEVPENISIIALPPKCPELNLVENIWQFMRDN' A
#
# COMPACT_ATOMS: atom_id res chain seq x y z
N MET A 1 -3.56 0.05 -0.63
CA MET A 1 -2.36 -0.81 -0.74
C MET A 1 -1.67 -0.51 -2.06
N ASP A 2 -0.35 -0.48 -2.09
CA ASP A 2 0.38 -0.37 -3.35
C ASP A 2 0.21 -1.65 -4.20
N GLN A 3 0.61 -1.59 -5.46
CA GLN A 3 0.48 -2.70 -6.41
C GLN A 3 1.77 -3.51 -6.56
N ALA A 4 2.56 -3.64 -5.49
CA ALA A 4 3.72 -4.51 -5.52
C ALA A 4 3.31 -5.98 -5.82
N GLY A 5 4.18 -6.78 -6.45
CA GLY A 5 3.78 -8.10 -6.97
C GLY A 5 3.19 -9.06 -5.92
N TRP A 6 3.70 -9.01 -4.69
CA TRP A 6 3.21 -9.75 -3.52
C TRP A 6 1.83 -9.30 -3.03
N HIS A 7 1.40 -8.08 -3.32
CA HIS A 7 0.08 -7.54 -3.01
C HIS A 7 -0.98 -7.87 -4.07
N MET A 8 -0.55 -8.21 -5.30
CA MET A 8 -1.44 -8.43 -6.45
C MET A 8 -1.53 -9.90 -6.87
N THR A 9 -0.77 -10.79 -6.23
CA THR A 9 -0.78 -12.23 -6.54
C THR A 9 -2.12 -12.86 -6.16
N GLY A 10 -2.65 -13.72 -7.03
CA GLY A 10 -3.83 -14.53 -6.71
C GLY A 10 -3.61 -15.59 -5.62
N LYS A 11 -2.38 -15.70 -5.10
CA LYS A 11 -2.03 -16.54 -3.95
C LYS A 11 -2.18 -15.82 -2.60
N LEU A 12 -2.51 -14.53 -2.60
CA LEU A 12 -2.75 -13.79 -1.37
C LEU A 12 -4.12 -14.18 -0.80
N GLU A 13 -4.12 -14.83 0.37
CA GLU A 13 -5.35 -15.16 1.09
C GLU A 13 -5.85 -13.92 1.85
N VAL A 14 -7.03 -13.43 1.47
CA VAL A 14 -7.67 -12.28 2.11
C VAL A 14 -8.82 -12.78 2.99
N PRO A 15 -8.81 -12.50 4.30
CA PRO A 15 -9.92 -12.85 5.18
C PRO A 15 -11.25 -12.23 4.73
N GLU A 16 -12.37 -12.93 4.98
CA GLU A 16 -13.71 -12.51 4.52
C GLU A 16 -14.15 -11.13 5.04
N ASN A 17 -13.57 -10.67 6.14
CA ASN A 17 -13.87 -9.38 6.76
C ASN A 17 -12.93 -8.24 6.32
N ILE A 18 -12.09 -8.45 5.32
CA ILE A 18 -11.12 -7.46 4.83
C ILE A 18 -11.33 -7.22 3.33
N SER A 19 -11.43 -5.94 2.97
CA SER A 19 -11.45 -5.48 1.58
C SER A 19 -10.15 -4.76 1.25
N ILE A 20 -9.53 -5.09 0.12
CA ILE A 20 -8.32 -4.43 -0.37
C ILE A 20 -8.70 -3.33 -1.36
N ILE A 21 -8.29 -2.10 -1.06
CA ILE A 21 -8.35 -0.97 -1.98
C ILE A 21 -6.95 -0.74 -2.55
N ALA A 22 -6.78 -1.03 -3.84
CA ALA A 22 -5.53 -0.75 -4.54
C ALA A 22 -5.42 0.74 -4.86
N LEU A 23 -4.27 1.33 -4.57
CA LEU A 23 -3.95 2.69 -5.00
C LEU A 23 -3.62 2.70 -6.49
N PRO A 24 -3.85 3.83 -7.20
CA PRO A 24 -3.34 4.02 -8.56
C PRO A 24 -1.83 3.77 -8.63
N PRO A 25 -1.32 3.16 -9.72
CA PRO A 25 0.09 2.85 -9.85
C PRO A 25 0.92 4.14 -9.88
N LYS A 26 2.07 4.12 -9.18
CA LYS A 26 3.04 5.22 -9.12
C LYS A 26 2.49 6.53 -8.52
N CYS A 27 1.52 6.43 -7.61
CA CYS A 27 0.97 7.56 -6.86
C CYS A 27 1.36 7.49 -5.36
N PRO A 28 2.65 7.65 -4.99
CA PRO A 28 3.08 7.62 -3.58
C PRO A 28 2.41 8.72 -2.74
N GLU A 29 2.03 9.84 -3.33
CA GLU A 29 1.34 10.96 -2.68
C GLU A 29 -0.04 10.58 -2.11
N LEU A 30 -0.64 9.49 -2.59
CA LEU A 30 -1.92 8.97 -2.08
C LEU A 30 -1.75 8.00 -0.91
N ASN A 31 -0.52 7.58 -0.61
CA ASN A 31 -0.21 6.73 0.52
C ASN A 31 0.28 7.58 1.71
N LEU A 32 -0.61 7.84 2.69
CA LEU A 32 -0.27 8.65 3.88
C LEU A 32 0.95 8.14 4.66
N VAL A 33 1.28 6.84 4.54
CA VAL A 33 2.47 6.25 5.17
C VAL A 33 3.76 6.87 4.63
N GLU A 34 3.80 7.32 3.36
CA GLU A 34 4.96 7.99 2.78
C GLU A 34 5.27 9.31 3.51
N ASN A 35 4.25 10.04 3.98
CA ASN A 35 4.45 11.27 4.76
C ASN A 35 5.10 10.96 6.12
N ILE A 36 4.70 9.86 6.76
CA ILE A 36 5.26 9.42 8.04
C ILE A 36 6.74 9.02 7.86
N TRP A 37 7.05 8.27 6.80
CA TRP A 37 8.42 7.90 6.49
C TRP A 37 9.30 9.10 6.13
N GLN A 38 8.75 10.06 5.39
CA GLN A 38 9.46 11.30 5.11
C GLN A 38 9.79 12.04 6.40
N PHE A 39 8.81 12.21 7.29
CA PHE A 39 9.03 12.79 8.62
C PHE A 39 10.15 12.05 9.36
N MET A 40 10.11 10.72 9.44
CA MET A 40 11.13 9.93 10.15
C MET A 40 12.55 10.06 9.55
N ARG A 41 12.69 10.26 8.23
CA ARG A 41 14.00 10.42 7.58
C ARG A 41 14.60 11.82 7.76
N ASP A 42 13.75 12.83 7.93
CA ASP A 42 14.16 14.22 8.08
C ASP A 42 14.51 14.58 9.53
N ASN A 43 14.25 13.69 10.50
CA ASN A 43 14.65 13.81 11.91
C ASN A 43 15.97 13.07 12.18
#